data_AF-A0AAV2SP23-F1
#
_entry.id   AF-A0AAV2SP23-F1
#
_cell.length_a   1.000
_cell.length_b   1.000
_cell.length_c   1.000
_cell.angle_alpha   90.00
_cell.angle_beta   90.00
_cell.angle_gamma   90.00
#
_symmetry.space_group_name_H-M   'P 1'
#
loop_
_entity.id
_entity.type
_entity.pdbx_description
1 polymer ?
#
loop_
_entity_poly.entity_id
_entity_poly.type
_entity_poly.pdbx_seq_one_letter_code
_entity_poly.pdbx_strand_id
1 'polypeptide(L)'
;IEKTPCAENYDCVTSLLTDIFTCSFSESFEKWLKEKHMFLRFFSDLASNCFTKPKDEKIECISNINIYSECDHSSTRIVKVIRARLLWLKELLSSEDMNVKVIHIVRDPRGSMQSISTLYGTVGPWNQRPSTRCEALISDIHTRVELQETYPNKIMEVLLFNWCLKHPETMKFVIKYDFGRPSLMPKKLQFILTHLQWEN
;
A
#
# COMPACT_ATOMS: atom_id res chain seq x y z
N ILE A 1 0.59 -4.70 -11.34
CA ILE A 1 1.32 -3.40 -11.34
C ILE A 1 2.85 -3.56 -11.37
N GLU A 2 3.41 -4.65 -10.81
CA GLU A 2 4.85 -4.77 -10.59
C GLU A 2 5.73 -4.68 -11.86
N LYS A 3 5.18 -4.91 -13.05
CA LYS A 3 5.90 -4.82 -14.35
C LYS A 3 4.99 -4.41 -15.52
N THR A 4 4.07 -3.47 -15.33
CA THR A 4 3.13 -3.09 -16.39
C THR A 4 3.23 -1.60 -16.73
N PRO A 5 3.14 -1.22 -18.02
CA PRO A 5 3.03 0.19 -18.47
C PRO A 5 1.95 0.96 -17.72
N CYS A 6 0.94 0.25 -17.20
CA CYS A 6 -0.09 0.76 -16.31
C CYS A 6 0.45 1.62 -15.17
N ALA A 7 1.58 1.26 -14.55
CA ALA A 7 2.10 1.98 -13.38
C ALA A 7 2.61 3.40 -13.71
N GLU A 8 2.78 3.72 -14.99
CA GLU A 8 3.23 5.03 -15.48
C GLU A 8 2.11 5.80 -16.20
N ASN A 9 0.89 5.25 -16.24
CA ASN A 9 -0.25 5.82 -16.92
C ASN A 9 -1.34 6.19 -15.91
N TYR A 10 -1.78 7.46 -15.97
CA TYR A 10 -2.81 8.01 -15.10
C TYR A 10 -4.10 7.19 -15.11
N ASP A 11 -4.73 7.06 -16.29
CA ASP A 11 -6.03 6.40 -16.44
C ASP A 11 -5.99 4.96 -15.93
N CYS A 12 -4.90 4.25 -16.23
CA CYS A 12 -4.74 2.87 -15.81
C CYS A 12 -4.59 2.73 -14.29
N VAL A 13 -3.79 3.59 -13.64
CA VAL A 13 -3.65 3.56 -12.18
C VAL A 13 -4.96 3.92 -11.51
N THR A 14 -5.61 4.99 -11.95
CA THR A 14 -6.86 5.46 -11.34
C THR A 14 -7.97 4.43 -11.52
N SER A 15 -8.15 3.87 -12.73
CA SER A 15 -9.12 2.79 -12.96
C SER A 15 -8.84 1.57 -12.10
N LEU A 16 -7.59 1.12 -12.03
CA LEU A 16 -7.23 -0.04 -11.22
C LEU A 16 -7.46 0.19 -9.72
N LEU A 17 -7.13 1.38 -9.22
CA LEU A 17 -7.37 1.70 -7.81
C LEU A 17 -8.86 1.79 -7.51
N THR A 18 -9.64 2.42 -8.39
CA THR A 18 -11.10 2.44 -8.30
C THR A 18 -11.63 1.01 -8.22
N ASP A 19 -11.25 0.15 -9.17
CA ASP A 19 -11.67 -1.27 -9.21
C ASP A 19 -11.32 -2.04 -7.94
N ILE A 20 -10.16 -1.77 -7.34
CA ILE A 20 -9.76 -2.38 -6.07
C ILE A 20 -10.64 -1.89 -4.92
N PHE A 21 -10.94 -0.60 -4.86
CA PHE A 21 -11.76 -0.04 -3.79
C PHE A 21 -13.25 -0.41 -3.91
N THR A 22 -13.76 -0.60 -5.13
CA THR A 22 -15.13 -1.01 -5.45
C THR A 22 -15.29 -2.52 -5.63
N CYS A 23 -14.21 -3.30 -5.51
CA CYS A 23 -14.20 -4.74 -5.73
C CYS A 23 -14.66 -5.18 -7.15
N SER A 24 -14.48 -4.32 -8.15
CA SER A 24 -14.85 -4.56 -9.56
C SER A 24 -13.65 -4.92 -10.46
N PHE A 25 -12.55 -5.39 -9.87
CA PHE A 25 -11.35 -5.79 -10.61
C PHE A 25 -11.59 -7.00 -11.53
N SER A 26 -10.81 -7.11 -12.60
CA SER A 26 -10.95 -8.21 -13.56
C SER A 26 -10.52 -9.59 -13.01
N GLU A 27 -11.01 -10.67 -13.65
CA GLU A 27 -10.55 -12.04 -13.41
C GLU A 27 -9.03 -12.19 -13.58
N SER A 28 -8.44 -11.41 -14.48
CA SER A 28 -6.98 -11.41 -14.68
C SER A 28 -6.22 -10.90 -13.45
N PHE A 29 -6.81 -9.93 -12.73
CA PHE A 29 -6.26 -9.44 -11.47
C PHE A 29 -6.43 -10.48 -10.36
N GLU A 30 -7.60 -11.13 -10.27
CA GLU A 30 -7.83 -12.21 -9.31
C GLU A 30 -6.79 -13.33 -9.47
N LYS A 31 -6.61 -13.80 -10.71
CA LYS A 31 -5.62 -14.83 -11.04
C LYS A 31 -4.21 -14.38 -10.65
N TRP A 32 -3.83 -13.16 -11.02
CA TRP A 32 -2.53 -12.60 -10.65
C TRP A 32 -2.34 -12.55 -9.12
N LEU A 33 -3.36 -12.12 -8.38
CA LEU A 33 -3.31 -12.04 -6.92
C LEU A 33 -3.14 -13.43 -6.30
N LYS A 34 -3.91 -14.43 -6.75
CA LYS A 34 -3.81 -15.82 -6.28
C LYS A 34 -2.43 -16.44 -6.54
N GLU A 35 -1.81 -16.14 -7.68
CA GLU A 35 -0.45 -16.58 -8.01
C GLU A 35 0.63 -15.88 -7.17
N LYS A 36 0.36 -14.67 -6.65
CA LYS A 36 1.30 -13.90 -5.85
C LYS A 36 1.09 -14.13 -4.36
N HIS A 37 1.54 -15.29 -3.90
CA HIS A 37 1.48 -15.70 -2.49
C HIS A 37 1.90 -14.63 -1.47
N MET A 38 2.95 -13.85 -1.78
CA MET A 38 3.41 -12.75 -0.93
C MET A 38 2.34 -11.68 -0.70
N PHE A 39 1.55 -11.33 -1.72
CA PHE A 39 0.49 -10.32 -1.61
C PHE A 39 -0.81 -10.94 -1.12
N LEU A 40 -1.18 -12.13 -1.62
CA LEU A 40 -2.41 -12.83 -1.22
C LEU A 40 -2.48 -13.04 0.30
N ARG A 41 -1.36 -13.38 0.95
CA ARG A 41 -1.31 -13.60 2.40
C ARG A 41 -1.88 -12.43 3.22
N PHE A 42 -1.76 -11.21 2.72
CA PHE A 42 -2.21 -10.00 3.41
C PHE A 42 -3.56 -9.48 2.90
N PHE A 43 -4.21 -10.20 1.98
CA PHE A 43 -5.48 -9.79 1.38
C PHE A 43 -6.65 -9.92 2.36
N SER A 44 -6.76 -11.05 3.05
CA SER A 44 -7.78 -11.29 4.07
C SER A 44 -7.30 -12.27 5.15
N ASP A 45 -8.04 -12.36 6.26
CA ASP A 45 -7.76 -13.33 7.33
C ASP A 45 -7.88 -14.77 6.81
N LEU A 46 -8.86 -15.04 5.93
CA LEU A 46 -9.01 -16.33 5.27
C LEU A 46 -7.76 -16.68 4.44
N ALA A 47 -7.29 -15.72 3.64
CA ALA A 47 -6.07 -15.90 2.85
C ALA A 47 -4.85 -16.14 3.74
N SER A 48 -4.67 -15.37 4.80
CA SER A 48 -3.60 -15.55 5.78
C SER A 48 -3.61 -16.95 6.41
N ASN A 49 -4.80 -17.45 6.76
CA ASN A 49 -4.97 -18.79 7.33
C ASN A 49 -4.59 -19.91 6.36
N CYS A 50 -4.75 -19.73 5.04
CA CYS A 50 -4.28 -20.72 4.08
C CYS A 50 -2.75 -20.93 4.15
N PHE A 51 -1.98 -19.90 4.53
CA PHE A 51 -0.52 -19.99 4.63
C PHE A 51 -0.01 -20.70 5.88
N THR A 52 -0.88 -21.08 6.83
CA THR A 52 -0.51 -21.92 7.97
C THR A 52 -0.65 -23.42 7.68
N LYS A 53 -1.27 -23.78 6.54
CA LYS A 53 -1.54 -25.16 6.14
C LYS A 53 -0.34 -25.82 5.44
N PRO A 54 -0.29 -27.18 5.42
CA PRO A 54 0.64 -27.93 4.58
C PRO A 54 0.49 -27.58 3.09
N LYS A 55 1.52 -27.91 2.28
CA LYS A 55 1.62 -27.46 0.89
C LYS A 55 0.39 -27.80 0.04
N ASP A 56 -0.10 -29.04 0.12
CA ASP A 56 -1.20 -29.51 -0.74
C ASP A 56 -2.53 -28.90 -0.32
N GLU A 57 -2.84 -28.90 0.97
CA GLU A 57 -4.01 -28.21 1.54
C GLU A 57 -4.00 -26.69 1.31
N LYS A 58 -2.81 -26.07 1.28
CA LYS A 58 -2.69 -24.63 1.01
C LYS A 58 -3.14 -24.29 -0.41
N ILE A 59 -2.77 -25.10 -1.39
CA ILE A 59 -3.14 -24.87 -2.80
C ILE A 59 -4.67 -24.92 -2.94
N GLU A 60 -5.29 -25.95 -2.37
CA GLU A 60 -6.74 -26.10 -2.36
C GLU A 60 -7.44 -24.96 -1.58
N CYS A 61 -6.88 -24.58 -0.41
CA CYS A 61 -7.40 -23.47 0.37
C CYS A 61 -7.39 -22.17 -0.43
N ILE A 62 -6.28 -21.84 -1.09
CA ILE A 62 -6.14 -20.63 -1.92
C ILE A 62 -7.10 -20.66 -3.12
N SER A 63 -7.25 -21.81 -3.79
CA SER A 63 -8.15 -21.90 -4.95
C SER A 63 -9.60 -21.63 -4.57
N ASN A 64 -10.01 -22.05 -3.38
CA ASN A 64 -11.38 -21.93 -2.88
C ASN A 64 -11.73 -20.54 -2.32
N ILE A 65 -10.77 -19.61 -2.21
CA ILE A 65 -11.05 -18.25 -1.78
C ILE A 65 -11.85 -17.52 -2.87
N ASN A 66 -13.00 -16.97 -2.51
CA ASN A 66 -13.73 -16.01 -3.33
C ASN A 66 -13.21 -14.59 -3.03
N ILE A 67 -12.30 -14.12 -3.88
CA ILE A 67 -11.60 -12.82 -3.69
C ILE A 67 -12.58 -11.65 -3.74
N TYR A 68 -13.62 -11.71 -4.56
CA TYR A 68 -14.64 -10.67 -4.65
C TYR A 68 -15.46 -10.58 -3.36
N SER A 69 -15.92 -11.71 -2.85
CA SER A 69 -16.69 -11.76 -1.60
C SER A 69 -15.88 -11.30 -0.40
N GLU A 70 -14.61 -11.70 -0.30
CA GLU A 70 -13.70 -11.24 0.76
C GLU A 70 -13.44 -9.73 0.66
N CYS A 71 -13.32 -9.20 -0.57
CA CYS A 71 -13.19 -7.77 -0.80
C CYS A 71 -14.44 -7.01 -0.37
N ASP A 72 -15.62 -7.46 -0.80
CA ASP A 72 -16.90 -6.76 -0.62
C ASP A 72 -17.29 -6.69 0.87
N HIS A 73 -17.15 -7.80 1.60
CA HIS A 73 -17.42 -7.85 3.04
C HIS A 73 -16.38 -7.11 3.90
N SER A 74 -15.26 -6.68 3.32
CA SER A 74 -14.25 -5.95 4.08
C SER A 74 -14.72 -4.55 4.44
N SER A 75 -14.77 -4.27 5.74
CA SER A 75 -15.07 -2.94 6.28
C SER A 75 -13.96 -1.91 6.04
N THR A 76 -12.75 -2.33 5.68
CA THR A 76 -11.62 -1.44 5.41
C THR A 76 -10.66 -2.07 4.43
N ARG A 77 -10.33 -1.34 3.36
CA ARG A 77 -9.39 -1.78 2.32
C ARG A 77 -8.12 -0.93 2.41
N ILE A 78 -6.98 -1.60 2.62
CA ILE A 78 -5.68 -0.94 2.67
C ILE A 78 -4.91 -1.31 1.41
N VAL A 79 -4.67 -0.33 0.55
CA VAL A 79 -3.98 -0.52 -0.73
C VAL A 79 -2.64 0.20 -0.69
N LYS A 80 -1.55 -0.55 -0.88
CA LYS A 80 -0.20 0.01 -0.98
C LYS A 80 0.26 0.05 -2.43
N VAL A 81 0.58 1.24 -2.92
CA VAL A 81 1.22 1.45 -4.23
C VAL A 81 2.54 2.21 -4.07
N ILE A 82 3.54 1.86 -4.89
CA ILE A 82 4.90 2.41 -4.81
C ILE A 82 5.32 3.16 -6.08
N ARG A 83 4.44 3.28 -7.08
CA ARG A 83 4.68 3.93 -8.38
C ARG A 83 3.58 4.87 -8.85
N ALA A 84 2.50 5.01 -8.06
CA ALA A 84 1.47 5.99 -8.36
C ALA A 84 1.95 7.38 -7.95
N ARG A 85 1.75 8.38 -8.80
CA ARG A 85 1.97 9.78 -8.45
C ARG A 85 0.84 10.26 -7.55
N LEU A 86 1.15 11.14 -6.61
CA LEU A 86 0.15 11.61 -5.64
C LEU A 86 -0.98 12.39 -6.33
N LEU A 87 -0.63 13.13 -7.39
CA LEU A 87 -1.59 13.89 -8.21
C LEU A 87 -2.71 13.00 -8.76
N TRP A 88 -2.40 11.75 -9.07
CA TRP A 88 -3.37 10.84 -9.68
C TRP A 88 -4.48 10.42 -8.71
N LEU A 89 -4.24 10.55 -7.41
CA LEU A 89 -5.20 10.18 -6.38
C LEU A 89 -6.26 11.25 -6.13
N LYS A 90 -6.15 12.42 -6.80
CA LYS A 90 -7.10 13.53 -6.63
C LYS A 90 -8.54 13.11 -6.92
N GLU A 91 -8.77 12.36 -7.99
CA GLU A 91 -10.12 11.86 -8.34
C GLU A 91 -10.66 10.93 -7.26
N LEU A 92 -9.84 9.97 -6.80
CA LEU A 92 -10.22 9.04 -5.72
C LEU A 92 -10.55 9.77 -4.42
N LEU A 93 -9.79 10.83 -4.08
CA LEU A 93 -10.02 11.67 -2.90
C LEU A 93 -11.32 12.48 -3.00
N SER A 94 -11.69 12.90 -4.22
CA SER A 94 -12.93 13.65 -4.48
C SER A 94 -14.19 12.78 -4.45
N SER A 95 -14.08 11.46 -4.62
CA SER A 95 -15.20 10.55 -4.53
C SER A 95 -15.77 10.50 -3.11
N GLU A 96 -17.06 10.79 -2.98
CA GLU A 96 -17.80 10.65 -1.72
C GLU A 96 -18.11 9.17 -1.43
N ASP A 97 -18.38 8.37 -2.46
CA ASP A 97 -18.77 6.96 -2.34
C ASP A 97 -17.64 6.08 -1.78
N MET A 98 -16.39 6.34 -2.15
CA MET A 98 -15.24 5.50 -1.73
C MET A 98 -14.61 5.94 -0.40
N ASN A 99 -14.83 7.18 0.06
CA ASN A 99 -14.23 7.75 1.28
C ASN A 99 -12.71 7.45 1.44
N VAL A 100 -11.95 7.64 0.36
CA VAL A 100 -10.52 7.31 0.33
C VAL A 100 -9.72 8.26 1.22
N LYS A 101 -8.80 7.70 1.99
CA LYS A 101 -7.73 8.41 2.69
C LYS A 101 -6.38 7.99 2.14
N VAL A 102 -5.43 8.92 2.06
CA VAL A 102 -4.08 8.67 1.56
C VAL A 102 -3.06 8.92 2.67
N ILE A 103 -2.15 7.97 2.84
CA ILE A 103 -0.94 8.10 3.66
C ILE A 103 0.24 8.20 2.70
N HIS A 104 0.78 9.40 2.52
CA HIS A 104 1.94 9.65 1.69
C HIS A 104 3.22 9.35 2.49
N ILE A 105 3.81 8.18 2.24
CA ILE A 105 5.05 7.76 2.91
C ILE A 105 6.24 8.27 2.10
N VAL A 106 6.99 9.20 2.69
CA VAL A 106 8.17 9.81 2.06
C VAL A 106 9.44 9.17 2.60
N ARG A 107 10.33 8.75 1.70
CA ARG A 107 11.67 8.22 2.02
C ARG A 107 12.73 9.07 1.34
N ASP A 108 13.88 9.21 1.99
CA ASP A 108 15.07 9.78 1.36
C ASP A 108 15.35 9.09 -0.01
N PRO A 109 15.47 9.86 -1.11
CA PRO A 109 15.66 9.29 -2.44
C PRO A 109 16.96 8.50 -2.54
N ARG A 110 18.02 8.88 -1.80
CA ARG A 110 19.30 8.15 -1.76
C ARG A 110 19.11 6.76 -1.20
N GLY A 111 18.37 6.63 -0.09
CA GLY A 111 18.06 5.35 0.52
C GLY A 111 17.23 4.44 -0.40
N SER A 112 16.26 5.03 -1.12
CA SER A 112 15.46 4.30 -2.11
C SER A 112 16.31 3.83 -3.30
N MET A 113 17.16 4.70 -3.85
CA MET A 113 18.04 4.38 -4.98
C MET A 113 19.05 3.31 -4.61
N GLN A 114 19.69 3.41 -3.45
CA GLN A 114 20.62 2.39 -2.96
C GLN A 114 19.92 1.03 -2.80
N SER A 115 18.73 1.01 -2.21
CA SER A 115 17.94 -0.22 -2.04
C SER A 115 17.61 -0.89 -3.37
N ILE A 116 17.27 -0.10 -4.39
CA ILE A 116 16.96 -0.62 -5.74
C ILE A 116 18.23 -1.13 -6.41
N SER A 117 19.34 -0.39 -6.30
CA SER A 117 20.64 -0.79 -6.86
C SER A 117 21.12 -2.10 -6.25
N THR A 118 20.99 -2.28 -4.93
CA THR A 118 21.31 -3.54 -4.25
C THR A 118 20.44 -4.71 -4.73
N LEU A 119 19.14 -4.48 -4.97
CA LEU A 119 18.20 -5.56 -5.34
C LEU A 119 18.25 -5.93 -6.82
N TYR A 120 18.47 -4.97 -7.71
CA TYR A 120 18.31 -5.13 -9.16
C TYR A 120 19.55 -4.76 -9.98
N GLY A 121 20.65 -4.40 -9.32
CA GLY A 121 21.86 -3.88 -9.97
C GLY A 121 21.64 -2.48 -10.56
N THR A 122 22.65 -1.96 -11.25
CA THR A 122 22.64 -0.63 -11.89
C THR A 122 21.84 -0.58 -13.20
N VAL A 123 21.56 -1.74 -13.81
CA VAL A 123 20.81 -1.89 -15.08
C VAL A 123 19.41 -2.47 -14.84
N GLY A 124 18.94 -2.41 -13.60
CA GLY A 124 17.63 -2.93 -13.23
C GLY A 124 16.48 -2.23 -14.00
N PRO A 125 15.28 -2.84 -14.05
CA PRO A 125 14.14 -2.33 -14.81
C PRO A 125 13.51 -1.03 -14.23
N TRP A 126 14.21 -0.37 -13.32
CA TRP A 126 13.72 0.75 -12.55
C TRP A 126 14.52 1.99 -12.93
N ASN A 127 13.85 3.11 -13.15
CA ASN A 127 14.56 4.38 -13.33
C ASN A 127 15.38 4.69 -12.06
N GLN A 128 16.70 4.67 -12.19
CA GLN A 128 17.67 4.99 -11.14
C GLN A 128 18.31 6.37 -11.33
N ARG A 129 17.86 7.17 -12.32
CA ARG A 129 18.39 8.51 -12.56
C ARG A 129 18.00 9.43 -11.39
N PRO A 130 18.97 10.01 -10.68
CA PRO A 130 18.69 10.87 -9.53
C PRO A 130 17.80 12.06 -9.89
N SER A 131 18.05 12.73 -11.02
CA SER A 131 17.27 13.89 -11.47
C SER A 131 15.77 13.55 -11.57
N THR A 132 15.42 12.51 -12.32
CA THR A 132 14.02 12.12 -12.51
C THR A 132 13.34 11.72 -11.20
N ARG A 133 14.05 11.00 -10.30
CA ARG A 133 13.48 10.60 -9.01
C ARG A 133 13.28 11.78 -8.07
N CYS A 134 14.26 12.68 -8.00
CA CYS A 134 14.17 13.88 -7.17
C CYS A 134 13.08 14.81 -7.68
N GLU A 135 12.98 15.03 -8.99
CA GLU A 135 11.90 15.83 -9.60
C GLU A 135 10.52 15.26 -9.29
N ALA A 136 10.33 13.94 -9.48
CA ALA A 136 9.07 13.28 -9.15
C ALA A 136 8.72 13.41 -7.66
N LEU A 137 9.70 13.21 -6.77
CA LEU A 137 9.51 13.33 -5.33
C LEU A 137 9.15 14.77 -4.92
N ILE A 138 9.85 15.78 -5.43
CA ILE A 138 9.55 17.19 -5.15
C ILE A 138 8.14 17.53 -5.65
N SER A 139 7.78 17.07 -6.85
CA SER A 139 6.45 17.25 -7.40
C SER A 139 5.37 16.61 -6.51
N ASP A 140 5.58 15.38 -6.01
CA ASP A 140 4.64 14.73 -5.09
C ASP A 140 4.55 15.44 -3.72
N ILE A 141 5.65 16.04 -3.23
CA ILE A 141 5.63 16.86 -2.01
C ILE A 141 4.79 18.12 -2.22
N HIS A 142 4.93 18.83 -3.34
CA HIS A 142 4.12 20.02 -3.63
C HIS A 142 2.64 19.65 -3.78
N THR A 143 2.34 18.60 -4.55
CA THR A 143 0.98 18.11 -4.71
C THR A 143 0.36 17.68 -3.38
N ARG A 144 1.14 17.13 -2.44
CA ARG A 144 0.64 16.84 -1.09
C ARG A 144 0.13 18.09 -0.41
N VAL A 145 0.89 19.20 -0.45
CA VAL A 145 0.50 20.45 0.20
C VAL A 145 -0.84 20.94 -0.36
N GLU A 146 -0.96 21.01 -1.69
CA GLU A 146 -2.19 21.44 -2.37
C GLU A 146 -3.40 20.55 -2.02
N LEU A 147 -3.21 19.23 -2.06
CA LEU A 147 -4.28 18.29 -1.78
C LEU A 147 -4.62 18.25 -0.28
N GLN A 148 -3.68 18.53 0.61
CA GLN A 148 -3.94 18.64 2.05
C GLN A 148 -4.72 19.90 2.38
N GLU A 149 -4.50 21.00 1.67
CA GLU A 149 -5.34 22.21 1.78
C GLU A 149 -6.77 21.94 1.27
N THR A 150 -6.89 21.19 0.17
CA THR A 150 -8.18 20.86 -0.44
C THR A 150 -8.94 19.78 0.34
N TYR A 151 -8.24 18.78 0.88
CA TYR A 151 -8.80 17.60 1.57
C TYR A 151 -8.10 17.35 2.92
N PRO A 152 -8.26 18.25 3.91
CA PRO A 152 -7.44 18.26 5.14
C PRO A 152 -7.53 17.00 6.01
N ASN A 153 -8.61 16.23 5.87
CA ASN A 153 -8.83 14.99 6.63
C ASN A 153 -8.63 13.71 5.81
N LYS A 154 -8.22 13.83 4.53
CA LYS A 154 -8.03 12.70 3.62
C LYS A 154 -6.57 12.51 3.17
N ILE A 155 -5.64 13.38 3.58
CA ILE A 155 -4.21 13.20 3.32
C ILE A 155 -3.38 13.41 4.58
N MET A 156 -2.43 12.50 4.81
CA MET A 156 -1.36 12.67 5.79
C MET A 156 0.02 12.32 5.20
N GLU A 157 1.07 12.96 5.69
CA GLU A 157 2.45 12.58 5.39
C GLU A 157 3.01 11.71 6.51
N VAL A 158 3.84 10.74 6.14
CA VAL A 158 4.76 10.09 7.08
C VAL A 158 6.15 9.99 6.49
N LEU A 159 7.13 10.56 7.20
CA LEU A 159 8.53 10.33 6.89
C LEU A 159 8.93 8.93 7.34
N LEU A 160 9.44 8.10 6.43
CA LEU A 160 9.83 6.72 6.73
C LEU A 160 10.89 6.65 7.85
N PHE A 161 11.79 7.63 7.91
CA PHE A 161 12.78 7.71 8.98
C PHE A 161 12.13 7.88 10.37
N ASN A 162 11.11 8.73 10.48
CA ASN A 162 10.35 8.89 11.72
C ASN A 162 9.61 7.60 12.08
N TRP A 163 9.06 6.92 11.08
CA TRP A 163 8.43 5.60 11.27
C TRP A 163 9.41 4.58 11.86
N CYS A 164 10.65 4.53 11.36
CA CYS A 164 11.66 3.60 11.86
C CYS A 164 12.13 3.94 13.29
N LEU A 165 12.34 5.22 13.61
CA LEU A 165 12.86 5.64 14.91
C LEU A 165 11.81 5.73 16.02
N LYS A 166 10.57 6.07 15.67
CA LYS A 166 9.46 6.33 16.60
C LYS A 166 8.26 5.46 16.23
N HIS A 167 8.53 4.17 16.03
CA HIS A 167 7.57 3.24 15.45
C HIS A 167 6.26 3.16 16.25
N PRO A 168 6.26 2.96 17.58
CA PRO A 168 5.02 2.87 18.34
C PRO A 168 4.18 4.15 18.28
N GLU A 169 4.81 5.32 18.30
CA GLU A 169 4.15 6.63 18.26
C GLU A 169 3.59 6.94 16.87
N THR A 170 4.40 6.72 15.83
CA THR A 170 3.99 6.94 14.44
C THR A 170 2.83 6.01 14.06
N MET A 171 2.86 4.76 14.53
CA MET A 171 1.73 3.84 14.36
C MET A 171 0.47 4.36 15.04
N LYS A 172 0.53 4.80 16.31
CA LYS A 172 -0.66 5.37 16.98
C LYS A 172 -1.29 6.50 16.18
N PHE A 173 -0.47 7.35 15.55
CA PHE A 173 -0.95 8.44 14.70
C PHE A 173 -1.67 7.92 13.45
N VAL A 174 -1.06 6.96 12.74
CA VAL A 174 -1.66 6.31 11.56
C VAL A 174 -2.98 5.61 11.91
N ILE A 175 -3.03 4.86 13.01
CA ILE A 175 -4.25 4.16 13.44
C ILE A 175 -5.36 5.13 13.83
N LYS A 176 -5.01 6.23 14.50
CA LYS A 176 -5.97 7.28 14.80
C LYS A 176 -6.52 7.91 13.53
N TYR A 177 -5.66 8.17 12.56
CA TYR A 177 -6.04 8.73 11.28
C TYR A 177 -6.95 7.79 10.47
N ASP A 178 -6.58 6.52 10.33
CA ASP A 178 -7.34 5.54 9.52
C ASP A 178 -8.66 5.17 10.20
N PHE A 179 -8.61 4.74 11.47
CA PHE A 179 -9.73 4.09 12.16
C PHE A 179 -10.47 5.00 13.16
N GLY A 180 -10.03 6.25 13.34
CA GLY A 180 -10.63 7.18 14.31
C GLY A 180 -10.43 6.79 15.77
N ARG A 181 -9.56 5.83 16.07
CA ARG A 181 -9.34 5.29 17.43
C ARG A 181 -7.93 5.59 17.93
N PRO A 182 -7.78 5.98 19.22
CA PRO A 182 -6.48 6.36 19.76
C PRO A 182 -5.52 5.17 19.97
N SER A 183 -6.02 3.93 19.92
CA SER A 183 -5.24 2.72 20.16
C SER A 183 -5.65 1.56 19.26
N LEU A 184 -4.67 0.70 18.97
CA LEU A 184 -4.89 -0.61 18.38
C LEU A 184 -5.58 -1.54 19.36
N MET A 185 -6.31 -2.52 18.83
CA MET A 185 -6.71 -3.68 19.62
C MET A 185 -5.47 -4.35 20.25
N PRO A 186 -5.54 -4.81 21.51
CA PRO A 186 -4.38 -5.36 22.23
C PRO A 186 -3.62 -6.45 21.46
N LYS A 187 -4.35 -7.33 20.76
CA LYS A 187 -3.75 -8.39 19.92
C LYS A 187 -2.89 -7.84 18.78
N LYS A 188 -3.34 -6.76 18.11
CA LYS A 188 -2.59 -6.11 17.02
C LYS A 188 -1.41 -5.28 17.54
N LEU A 189 -1.58 -4.64 18.70
CA LEU A 189 -0.48 -3.96 19.38
C LEU A 189 0.60 -4.96 19.80
N GLN A 190 0.22 -6.09 20.39
CA GLN A 190 1.14 -7.16 20.76
C GLN A 190 1.90 -7.67 19.54
N PHE A 191 1.22 -7.91 18.41
CA PHE A 191 1.86 -8.32 17.17
C PHE A 191 2.93 -7.32 16.71
N ILE A 192 2.59 -6.03 16.69
CA ILE A 192 3.54 -4.96 16.35
C ILE A 192 4.74 -4.95 17.30
N LEU A 193 4.49 -5.03 18.61
CA LEU A 193 5.56 -5.03 19.60
C LEU A 193 6.47 -6.26 19.47
N THR A 194 5.93 -7.45 19.21
CA THR A 194 6.75 -8.67 19.13
C THR A 194 7.45 -8.87 17.80
N HIS A 195 6.91 -8.35 16.69
CA HIS A 195 7.46 -8.58 15.34
C HIS A 195 8.25 -7.38 14.79
N LEU A 196 8.19 -6.23 15.46
CA LEU A 196 8.91 -5.01 15.06
C LEU A 196 9.87 -4.53 16.16
N GLN A 197 10.07 -5.32 17.21
CA GLN A 197 11.22 -5.17 18.09
C GLN A 197 12.47 -5.55 17.30
N TRP A 198 13.30 -4.54 17.03
CA TRP A 198 14.69 -4.77 16.68
C TRP A 198 15.40 -5.10 18.00
N GLU A 199 15.73 -6.37 18.23
CA GLU A 199 16.61 -6.77 19.33
C GLU A 199 17.97 -6.12 19.09
N ASN A 200 18.43 -5.30 20.04
CA ASN A 200 19.78 -4.72 20.04
C ASN A 200 20.83 -5.80 20.26
#